data_AF-A0A1T4P4M0-F1
#
_entry.id   AF-A0A1T4P4M0-F1
#
_cell.length_a   1.000
_cell.length_b   1.000
_cell.length_c   1.000
_cell.angle_alpha   90.00
_cell.angle_beta   90.00
_cell.angle_gamma   90.00
#
_symmetry.space_group_name_H-M   'P 1'
#
loop_
_entity.id
_entity.type
_entity.pdbx_description
1 polymer ?
#
loop_
_entity_poly.entity_id
_entity_poly.type
_entity_poly.pdbx_seq_one_letter_code
_entity_poly.pdbx_strand_id
1 'polypeptide(L)'
;MINYVLSIETGVTDLVRTPEYYQTATFVQKKEELLALIYQKKKLKPFASMKLIRSISFFIKRSISLWQLQGLANKIETMFGPSCFQISIDRENNTVHMLCGWIDKETGECIVLNRTEQKRLSVLILDYLDLPRPRCADMWLRYFLLNKFDNDNSVFSRQIEFLERSEYESLSYTVLRDSLKYVEMVCKGLLK
;
A
#
# COMPACT_ATOMS: atom_id res chain seq x y z
N MET A 1 10.62 -11.00 -16.68
CA MET A 1 9.42 -10.14 -16.70
C MET A 1 8.86 -10.15 -15.28
N ILE A 2 8.81 -9.01 -14.59
CA ILE A 2 8.36 -8.94 -13.19
C ILE A 2 6.84 -9.10 -13.17
N ASN A 3 6.34 -10.21 -12.61
CA ASN A 3 4.91 -10.55 -12.62
C ASN A 3 4.13 -9.95 -11.42
N TYR A 4 4.81 -9.30 -10.48
CA TYR A 4 4.24 -8.79 -9.25
C TYR A 4 4.87 -7.44 -8.87
N VAL A 5 4.05 -6.50 -8.39
CA VAL A 5 4.52 -5.17 -7.96
C VAL A 5 5.37 -5.26 -6.69
N LEU A 6 5.00 -6.18 -5.80
CA LEU A 6 5.65 -6.40 -4.52
C LEU A 6 5.66 -7.89 -4.18
N SER A 7 6.56 -8.30 -3.29
CA SER A 7 6.54 -9.59 -2.61
C SER A 7 6.24 -9.40 -1.12
N ILE A 8 5.55 -10.38 -0.53
CA ILE A 8 5.28 -10.45 0.92
C ILE A 8 5.77 -11.79 1.43
N GLU A 9 6.81 -11.77 2.25
CA GLU A 9 7.51 -12.97 2.70
C GLU A 9 7.60 -13.00 4.23
N THR A 10 7.65 -14.19 4.82
CA THR A 10 7.75 -14.32 6.28
C THR A 10 9.10 -13.76 6.76
N GLY A 11 9.05 -12.82 7.70
CA GLY A 11 10.26 -12.27 8.31
C GLY A 11 10.80 -13.22 9.37
N VAL A 12 12.11 -13.39 9.42
CA VAL A 12 12.79 -14.29 10.38
C VAL A 12 13.82 -13.57 11.25
N THR A 13 14.34 -12.43 10.80
CA THR A 13 15.38 -11.64 11.46
C THR A 13 15.18 -10.15 11.17
N ASP A 14 16.01 -9.31 11.80
CA ASP A 14 16.18 -7.91 11.41
C ASP A 14 16.56 -7.78 9.93
N LEU A 15 16.14 -6.67 9.31
CA LEU A 15 16.59 -6.29 7.98
C LEU A 15 18.09 -5.95 7.99
N VAL A 16 18.78 -6.22 6.88
CA VAL A 16 20.17 -5.81 6.68
C VAL A 16 20.29 -4.29 6.82
N ARG A 17 21.24 -3.85 7.64
CA ARG A 17 21.53 -2.43 7.84
C ARG A 17 22.30 -1.88 6.64
N THR A 18 21.64 -0.99 5.91
CA THR A 18 22.24 -0.19 4.84
C THR A 18 22.44 1.25 5.32
N PRO A 19 23.13 2.13 4.57
CA PRO A 19 23.22 3.55 4.92
C PRO A 19 21.86 4.24 5.05
N GLU A 20 20.84 3.73 4.35
CA GLU A 20 19.46 4.22 4.39
C GLU A 20 18.57 3.20 5.10
N TYR A 21 18.69 3.20 6.43
CA TYR A 21 18.02 2.27 7.32
C TYR A 21 17.23 3.02 8.40
N TYR A 22 16.02 2.54 8.66
CA TYR A 22 15.15 3.03 9.72
C TYR A 22 14.69 1.86 10.59
N GLN A 23 14.67 2.07 11.91
CA GLN A 23 14.26 1.05 12.88
C GLN A 23 13.63 1.71 14.10
N THR A 24 12.47 1.19 14.51
CA THR A 24 11.84 1.52 15.81
C THR A 24 11.93 0.38 16.82
N ALA A 25 12.07 -0.86 16.36
CA ALA A 25 12.23 -2.06 17.19
C ALA A 25 13.09 -3.09 16.48
N THR A 26 13.77 -3.98 17.22
CA THR A 26 14.33 -5.21 16.64
C THR A 26 13.22 -6.21 16.32
N PHE A 27 13.51 -7.21 15.49
CA PHE A 27 12.63 -8.33 15.18
C PHE A 27 12.22 -9.06 16.45
N VAL A 28 13.17 -9.30 17.37
CA VAL A 28 12.91 -9.99 18.64
C VAL A 28 11.96 -9.16 19.51
N GLN A 29 12.25 -7.87 19.70
CA GLN A 29 11.40 -6.97 20.48
C GLN A 29 9.99 -6.90 19.89
N LYS A 30 9.87 -6.72 18.57
CA LYS A 30 8.56 -6.66 17.92
C LYS A 30 7.82 -7.98 18.03
N LYS A 31 8.51 -9.11 17.89
CA LYS A 31 7.89 -10.44 18.02
C LYS A 31 7.31 -10.62 19.42
N GLU A 32 8.06 -10.26 20.46
CA GLU A 32 7.59 -10.32 21.85
C GLU A 32 6.38 -9.42 22.09
N GLU A 33 6.42 -8.18 21.59
CA GLU A 33 5.29 -7.23 21.64
C GLU A 33 4.02 -7.83 21.02
N LEU A 34 4.14 -8.41 19.82
CA LEU A 34 3.00 -9.01 19.10
C LEU A 34 2.46 -10.26 19.83
N LEU A 35 3.34 -11.09 20.38
CA LEU A 35 2.92 -12.26 21.16
C LEU A 35 2.17 -11.84 22.44
N ALA A 36 2.66 -10.82 23.14
CA ALA A 36 2.01 -10.25 24.32
C ALA A 36 0.64 -9.66 23.97
N LEU A 37 0.53 -8.94 22.86
CA LEU A 37 -0.73 -8.41 22.35
C LEU A 37 -1.76 -9.51 22.09
N ILE A 38 -1.37 -10.57 21.37
CA ILE A 38 -2.27 -11.70 21.08
C ILE A 38 -2.75 -12.34 22.38
N TYR A 39 -1.84 -12.59 23.32
CA TYR A 39 -2.18 -13.18 24.61
C TYR A 39 -3.15 -12.28 25.39
N GLN A 40 -2.90 -10.96 25.41
CA GLN A 40 -3.76 -10.00 26.08
C GLN A 40 -5.20 -10.02 25.52
N LYS A 41 -5.34 -10.05 24.20
CA LYS A 41 -6.62 -9.96 23.48
C LYS A 41 -7.38 -11.28 23.43
N LYS A 42 -6.69 -12.37 23.08
CA LYS A 42 -7.32 -13.67 22.81
C LYS A 42 -7.27 -14.62 23.99
N LYS A 43 -6.47 -14.33 25.03
CA LYS A 43 -6.20 -15.24 26.17
C LYS A 43 -5.67 -16.62 25.77
N LEU A 44 -5.12 -16.71 24.55
CA LEU A 44 -4.58 -17.92 23.96
C LEU A 44 -3.10 -17.71 23.64
N LYS A 45 -2.31 -18.78 23.76
CA LYS A 45 -0.91 -18.77 23.30
C LYS A 45 -0.90 -18.85 21.76
N PRO A 46 -0.13 -17.99 21.08
CA PRO A 46 0.00 -18.02 19.63
C PRO A 46 0.57 -19.36 19.15
N PHE A 47 0.05 -19.89 18.05
CA PHE A 47 0.60 -21.10 17.42
C PHE A 47 1.94 -20.80 16.76
N ALA A 48 2.88 -21.74 16.82
CA ALA A 48 4.20 -21.60 16.19
C ALA A 48 4.13 -21.35 14.66
N SER A 49 3.01 -21.73 14.03
CA SER A 49 2.75 -21.52 12.60
C SER A 49 2.26 -20.09 12.26
N MET A 50 1.95 -19.25 13.25
CA MET A 50 1.46 -17.90 13.00
C MET A 50 2.58 -17.02 12.43
N LYS A 51 2.37 -16.54 11.20
CA LYS A 51 3.29 -15.63 10.51
C LYS A 51 3.06 -14.18 10.96
N LEU A 52 3.54 -13.86 12.17
CA LEU A 52 3.33 -12.57 12.86
C LEU A 52 4.02 -11.40 12.17
N ILE A 53 5.22 -11.62 11.65
CA ILE A 53 6.06 -10.60 11.02
C ILE A 53 6.32 -11.02 9.58
N ARG A 54 6.12 -10.09 8.64
CA ARG A 54 6.38 -10.31 7.22
C ARG A 54 7.06 -9.08 6.63
N SER A 55 7.95 -9.33 5.67
CA SER A 55 8.60 -8.30 4.89
C SER A 55 7.80 -8.01 3.62
N ILE A 56 7.56 -6.74 3.34
CA ILE A 56 7.08 -6.25 2.05
C ILE A 56 8.29 -5.74 1.28
N SER A 57 8.52 -6.22 0.07
CA SER A 57 9.61 -5.73 -0.78
C SER A 57 9.18 -5.41 -2.19
N PHE A 58 9.75 -4.33 -2.75
CA PHE A 58 9.43 -3.82 -4.08
C PHE A 58 10.57 -2.93 -4.61
N PHE A 59 10.57 -2.70 -5.92
CA PHE A 59 11.53 -1.83 -6.58
C PHE A 59 11.13 -0.36 -6.45
N ILE A 60 12.12 0.53 -6.33
CA ILE A 60 11.94 1.97 -6.22
C ILE A 60 12.80 2.72 -7.24
N LYS A 61 12.46 3.99 -7.52
CA LYS A 61 13.36 4.90 -8.23
C LYS A 61 14.51 5.30 -7.29
N ARG A 62 15.69 5.60 -7.87
CA ARG A 62 16.86 6.07 -7.11
C ARG A 62 16.58 7.34 -6.28
N SER A 63 15.64 8.16 -6.73
CA SER A 63 15.23 9.41 -6.07
C SER A 63 14.38 9.21 -4.81
N ILE A 64 13.82 8.01 -4.58
CA ILE A 64 12.94 7.77 -3.42
C ILE A 64 13.77 7.76 -2.14
N SER A 65 13.40 8.57 -1.17
CA SER A 65 14.10 8.68 0.12
C SER A 65 13.48 7.80 1.22
N LEU A 66 14.28 7.55 2.26
CA LEU A 66 13.82 6.85 3.47
C LEU A 66 12.63 7.54 4.15
N TRP A 67 12.58 8.88 4.12
CA TRP A 67 11.47 9.66 4.68
C TRP A 67 10.14 9.40 3.94
N GLN A 68 10.19 9.34 2.61
CA GLN A 68 8.99 8.99 1.82
C GLN A 68 8.50 7.58 2.16
N LEU A 69 9.41 6.64 2.40
CA LEU A 69 9.06 5.27 2.78
C LEU A 69 8.46 5.17 4.20
N GLN A 70 8.90 6.00 5.14
CA GLN A 70 8.23 6.13 6.45
C GLN A 70 6.80 6.70 6.29
N GLY A 71 6.62 7.69 5.41
CA GLY A 71 5.29 8.20 5.06
C GLY A 71 4.38 7.12 4.46
N LEU A 72 4.91 6.33 3.53
CA LEU A 72 4.23 5.18 2.95
C LEU A 72 3.89 4.13 4.02
N ALA A 73 4.81 3.83 4.93
CA ALA A 73 4.59 2.89 6.03
C ALA A 73 3.36 3.26 6.88
N ASN A 74 3.24 4.54 7.25
CA ASN A 74 2.09 5.04 8.00
C ASN A 74 0.78 4.88 7.22
N LYS A 75 0.83 5.08 5.89
CA LYS A 75 -0.34 4.94 5.02
C LYS A 75 -0.75 3.47 4.87
N ILE A 76 0.23 2.56 4.75
CA ILE A 76 -0.01 1.11 4.75
C ILE A 76 -0.66 0.66 6.05
N GLU A 77 -0.14 1.11 7.19
CA GLU A 77 -0.71 0.78 8.50
C GLU A 77 -2.16 1.27 8.61
N THR A 78 -2.42 2.52 8.23
CA THR A 78 -3.76 3.12 8.31
C THR A 78 -4.78 2.40 7.42
N MET A 79 -4.39 2.00 6.21
CA MET A 79 -5.32 1.46 5.21
C MET A 79 -5.47 -0.06 5.24
N PHE A 80 -4.43 -0.77 5.68
CA PHE A 80 -4.37 -2.23 5.60
C PHE A 80 -4.10 -2.89 6.95
N GLY A 81 -3.55 -2.16 7.92
CA GLY A 81 -3.24 -2.64 9.27
C GLY A 81 -1.76 -2.99 9.57
N PRO A 82 -0.92 -3.49 8.63
CA PRO A 82 0.46 -3.86 8.96
C PRO A 82 1.27 -2.68 9.50
N SER A 83 1.84 -2.85 10.69
CA SER A 83 2.66 -1.81 11.34
C SER A 83 4.14 -2.01 11.02
N CYS A 84 4.72 -1.09 10.27
CA CYS A 84 6.13 -1.17 9.88
C CYS A 84 7.03 -0.71 11.03
N PHE A 85 8.09 -1.48 11.29
CA PHE A 85 9.05 -1.17 12.35
C PHE A 85 10.51 -1.18 11.88
N GLN A 86 10.79 -1.67 10.67
CA GLN A 86 12.08 -1.50 10.01
C GLN A 86 11.90 -1.23 8.51
N ILE A 87 12.74 -0.36 7.98
CA ILE A 87 12.85 -0.09 6.55
C ILE A 87 14.33 -0.11 6.18
N SER A 88 14.67 -0.80 5.11
CA SER A 88 16.02 -0.81 4.54
C SER A 88 15.94 -0.61 3.04
N ILE A 89 16.80 0.27 2.52
CA ILE A 89 16.95 0.45 1.08
C ILE A 89 18.26 -0.19 0.63
N ASP A 90 18.16 -1.13 -0.31
CA ASP A 90 19.28 -1.62 -1.09
C ASP A 90 19.41 -0.80 -2.38
N ARG A 91 20.47 0.01 -2.47
CA ARG A 91 20.75 0.87 -3.62
C ARG A 91 21.49 0.16 -4.76
N GLU A 92 22.03 -1.03 -4.52
CA GLU A 92 22.63 -1.83 -5.59
C GLU A 92 21.53 -2.32 -6.54
N ASN A 93 20.42 -2.78 -5.96
CA ASN A 93 19.27 -3.29 -6.72
C ASN A 93 18.09 -2.31 -6.82
N ASN A 94 18.16 -1.17 -6.12
CA ASN A 94 17.04 -0.23 -5.92
C ASN A 94 15.78 -0.93 -5.39
N THR A 95 15.96 -1.77 -4.38
CA THR A 95 14.90 -2.52 -3.71
C THR A 95 14.73 -1.97 -2.30
N VAL A 96 13.47 -1.80 -1.88
CA VAL A 96 13.17 -1.55 -0.47
C VAL A 96 12.64 -2.80 0.18
N HIS A 97 13.01 -3.00 1.44
CA HIS A 97 12.44 -4.00 2.33
C HIS A 97 11.81 -3.27 3.51
N MET A 98 10.55 -3.60 3.80
CA MET A 98 9.78 -3.06 4.92
C MET A 98 9.35 -4.22 5.81
N LEU A 99 9.85 -4.28 7.04
CA LEU A 99 9.49 -5.32 7.99
C LEU A 99 8.33 -4.84 8.85
N CYS A 100 7.22 -5.58 8.82
CA CYS A 100 5.98 -5.17 9.46
C CYS A 100 5.42 -6.27 10.38
N GLY A 101 4.74 -5.85 11.44
CA GLY A 101 3.86 -6.71 12.22
C GLY A 101 2.49 -6.82 11.55
N TRP A 102 1.99 -8.05 11.40
CA TRP A 102 0.75 -8.39 10.69
C TRP A 102 -0.36 -8.85 11.65
N ILE A 103 -0.44 -8.19 12.79
CA ILE A 103 -1.47 -8.44 13.80
C ILE A 103 -2.28 -7.17 13.98
N ASP A 104 -3.60 -7.32 13.94
CA ASP A 104 -4.54 -6.26 14.22
C ASP A 104 -4.47 -5.86 15.70
N LYS A 105 -4.24 -4.58 15.97
CA LYS A 105 -4.00 -4.05 17.32
C LYS A 105 -5.23 -4.13 18.22
N GLU A 106 -6.43 -4.13 17.64
CA GLU A 106 -7.68 -4.09 18.38
C GLU A 106 -8.13 -5.48 18.79
N THR A 107 -8.01 -6.44 17.88
CA THR A 107 -8.53 -7.81 18.01
C THR A 107 -7.45 -8.84 18.36
N GLY A 108 -6.19 -8.58 18.04
CA GLY A 108 -5.11 -9.55 18.13
C GLY A 108 -5.16 -10.63 17.04
N GLU A 109 -5.98 -10.46 16.00
CA GLU A 109 -6.06 -11.39 14.87
C GLU A 109 -4.94 -11.16 13.84
N CYS A 110 -4.62 -12.20 13.08
CA CYS A 110 -3.71 -12.04 11.94
C CYS A 110 -4.39 -11.24 10.82
N ILE A 111 -3.66 -10.24 10.32
CA ILE A 111 -4.05 -9.51 9.11
C ILE A 111 -3.80 -10.41 7.90
N VAL A 112 -4.86 -10.67 7.14
CA VAL A 112 -4.81 -11.47 5.92
C VAL A 112 -5.37 -10.64 4.77
N LEU A 113 -4.50 -10.27 3.83
CA LEU A 113 -4.92 -9.55 2.63
C LEU A 113 -5.40 -10.54 1.57
N ASN A 114 -6.66 -10.41 1.16
CA ASN A 114 -7.19 -11.08 -0.01
C ASN A 114 -6.58 -10.52 -1.30
N ARG A 115 -6.87 -11.15 -2.44
CA ARG A 115 -6.30 -10.75 -3.74
C ARG A 115 -6.62 -9.30 -4.13
N THR A 116 -7.79 -8.80 -3.76
CA THR A 116 -8.20 -7.42 -4.04
C THR A 116 -7.41 -6.44 -3.16
N GLU A 117 -7.24 -6.73 -1.88
CA GLU A 117 -6.47 -5.90 -0.96
C GLU A 117 -4.99 -5.88 -1.33
N GLN A 118 -4.42 -6.99 -1.78
CA GLN A 118 -3.04 -7.03 -2.29
C GLN A 118 -2.85 -6.14 -3.54
N LYS A 119 -3.86 -6.09 -4.44
CA LYS A 119 -3.84 -5.15 -5.57
C LYS A 119 -3.95 -3.71 -5.10
N ARG A 120 -4.83 -3.40 -4.14
CA ARG A 120 -4.96 -2.05 -3.56
C ARG A 120 -3.66 -1.61 -2.88
N LEU A 121 -3.00 -2.49 -2.12
CA LEU A 121 -1.69 -2.23 -1.52
C LEU A 121 -0.64 -1.93 -2.60
N SER A 122 -0.61 -2.75 -3.65
CA SER A 122 0.30 -2.54 -4.78
C SER A 122 0.06 -1.19 -5.47
N VAL A 123 -1.21 -0.82 -5.70
CA VAL A 123 -1.58 0.46 -6.27
C VAL A 123 -1.21 1.63 -5.36
N LEU A 124 -1.43 1.51 -4.04
CA LEU A 124 -1.00 2.52 -3.08
C LEU A 124 0.51 2.78 -3.23
N ILE A 125 1.33 1.73 -3.25
CA ILE A 125 2.78 1.86 -3.36
C ILE A 125 3.17 2.54 -4.68
N LEU A 126 2.59 2.10 -5.79
CA LEU A 126 2.87 2.68 -7.12
C LEU A 126 2.49 4.17 -7.17
N ASP A 127 1.28 4.53 -6.73
CA ASP A 127 0.79 5.91 -6.80
C ASP A 127 1.49 6.83 -5.80
N TYR A 128 1.77 6.35 -4.58
CA TYR A 128 2.36 7.17 -3.51
C TYR A 128 3.81 7.55 -3.83
N LEU A 129 4.56 6.61 -4.43
CA LEU A 129 5.96 6.81 -4.80
C LEU A 129 6.14 7.20 -6.28
N ASP A 130 5.04 7.45 -7.00
CA ASP A 130 5.05 7.76 -8.44
C ASP A 130 5.86 6.74 -9.27
N LEU A 131 5.72 5.44 -8.97
CA LEU A 131 6.46 4.40 -9.68
C LEU A 131 5.83 4.07 -11.03
N PRO A 132 6.63 3.65 -12.03
CA PRO A 132 6.10 3.21 -13.31
C PRO A 132 5.16 2.01 -13.12
N ARG A 133 4.03 2.02 -13.82
CA ARG A 133 3.05 0.94 -13.76
C ARG A 133 3.58 -0.26 -14.55
N PRO A 134 3.75 -1.44 -13.93
CA PRO A 134 4.11 -2.64 -14.67
C PRO A 134 2.90 -3.16 -15.45
N ARG A 135 3.15 -3.95 -16.51
CA ARG A 135 2.10 -4.52 -17.37
C ARG A 135 1.02 -5.29 -16.61
N CYS A 136 1.37 -5.95 -15.50
CA CYS A 136 0.40 -6.66 -14.69
C CYS A 136 -0.66 -5.74 -14.04
N ALA A 137 -0.36 -4.44 -13.94
CA ALA A 137 -1.23 -3.40 -13.41
C ALA A 137 -2.05 -2.66 -14.48
N ASP A 138 -1.87 -2.95 -15.78
CA ASP A 138 -2.62 -2.28 -16.86
C ASP A 138 -4.13 -2.47 -16.69
N MET A 139 -4.55 -3.65 -16.23
CA MET A 139 -5.95 -3.98 -15.98
C MET A 139 -6.45 -3.54 -14.58
N TRP A 140 -5.65 -2.79 -13.82
CA TRP A 140 -5.98 -2.37 -12.45
C TRP A 140 -6.52 -0.94 -12.39
N LEU A 141 -6.93 -0.35 -13.52
CA LEU A 141 -7.43 1.03 -13.63
C LEU A 141 -8.43 1.40 -12.53
N ARG A 142 -9.41 0.51 -12.26
CA ARG A 142 -10.40 0.71 -11.18
C ARG A 142 -9.74 0.97 -9.84
N TYR A 143 -8.70 0.23 -9.48
CA TYR A 143 -8.01 0.39 -8.19
C TYR A 143 -7.21 1.69 -8.13
N PHE A 144 -6.61 2.13 -9.24
CA PHE A 144 -5.96 3.45 -9.32
C PHE A 144 -6.98 4.58 -9.13
N LEU A 145 -8.12 4.50 -9.81
CA LEU A 145 -9.19 5.51 -9.71
C LEU A 145 -9.77 5.55 -8.29
N LEU A 146 -10.04 4.38 -7.69
CA LEU A 146 -10.46 4.28 -6.29
C LEU A 146 -9.42 4.87 -5.34
N ASN A 147 -8.13 4.58 -5.54
CA ASN A 147 -7.08 5.14 -4.69
C ASN A 147 -7.01 6.68 -4.78
N LYS A 148 -7.21 7.27 -5.96
CA LYS A 148 -7.29 8.73 -6.10
C LYS A 148 -8.52 9.29 -5.39
N PHE A 149 -9.67 8.63 -5.50
CA PHE A 149 -10.90 9.03 -4.83
C PHE A 149 -10.78 8.92 -3.31
N ASP A 150 -10.30 7.79 -2.78
CA ASP A 150 -10.14 7.54 -1.33
C ASP A 150 -9.21 8.59 -0.68
N ASN A 151 -8.24 9.13 -1.43
CA ASN A 151 -7.36 10.19 -0.95
C ASN A 151 -7.96 11.58 -1.11
N ASP A 152 -8.86 11.79 -2.07
CA ASP A 152 -9.54 13.04 -2.34
C ASP A 152 -10.88 12.81 -3.04
N ASN A 153 -11.96 12.82 -2.26
CA ASN A 153 -13.33 12.58 -2.75
C ASN A 153 -13.79 13.62 -3.78
N SER A 154 -13.11 14.77 -3.90
CA SER A 154 -13.43 15.83 -4.86
C SER A 154 -12.65 15.72 -6.17
N VAL A 155 -11.75 14.73 -6.30
CA VAL A 155 -10.83 14.63 -7.45
C VAL A 155 -11.56 14.66 -8.78
N PHE A 156 -12.64 13.88 -8.94
CA PHE A 156 -13.36 13.82 -10.21
C PHE A 156 -14.23 15.05 -10.44
N SER A 157 -14.88 15.58 -9.41
CA SER A 157 -15.70 16.80 -9.53
C SER A 157 -14.86 17.99 -9.97
N ARG A 158 -13.64 18.16 -9.42
CA ARG A 158 -12.70 19.20 -9.87
C ARG A 158 -12.22 18.99 -11.30
N GLN A 159 -12.02 17.75 -11.75
CA GLN A 159 -11.67 17.48 -13.15
C GLN A 159 -12.83 17.79 -14.10
N ILE A 160 -14.08 17.54 -13.68
CA ILE A 160 -15.27 17.91 -14.43
C ILE A 160 -15.38 19.43 -14.53
N GLU A 161 -15.21 20.16 -13.43
CA GLU A 161 -15.23 21.64 -13.44
C GLU A 161 -14.13 22.23 -14.33
N PHE A 162 -12.93 21.63 -14.30
CA PHE A 162 -11.83 22.05 -15.17
C PHE A 162 -12.16 21.80 -16.64
N LEU A 163 -12.72 20.62 -16.96
CA LEU A 163 -13.18 20.26 -18.30
C LEU A 163 -14.26 21.24 -18.80
N GLU A 164 -15.20 21.62 -17.94
CA GLU A 164 -16.29 22.57 -18.24
C GLU A 164 -15.80 24.00 -18.54
N ARG A 165 -14.63 24.38 -18.04
CA ARG A 165 -14.01 25.70 -18.28
C ARG A 165 -13.02 25.71 -19.44
N SER A 166 -12.72 24.56 -20.03
CA SER A 166 -11.70 24.41 -21.06
C SER A 166 -12.30 24.41 -22.46
N GLU A 167 -11.59 24.97 -23.43
CA GLU A 167 -11.99 24.98 -24.84
C GLU A 167 -11.70 23.61 -25.49
N TYR A 168 -12.58 22.63 -25.30
CA TYR A 168 -12.53 21.34 -26.02
C TYR A 168 -13.46 21.35 -27.24
N GLU A 169 -13.06 20.66 -28.31
CA GLU A 169 -13.96 20.38 -29.43
C GLU A 169 -15.19 19.60 -28.93
N SER A 170 -16.38 19.99 -29.42
CA SER A 170 -17.69 19.57 -28.88
C SER A 170 -17.90 18.05 -28.80
N LEU A 171 -17.30 17.29 -29.72
CA LEU A 171 -17.37 15.82 -29.75
C LEU A 171 -16.60 15.15 -28.62
N SER A 172 -15.48 15.73 -28.20
CA SER A 172 -14.61 15.17 -27.14
C SER A 172 -15.15 15.50 -25.75
N TYR A 173 -15.80 16.65 -25.60
CA TYR A 173 -16.29 17.13 -24.31
C TYR A 173 -17.30 16.18 -23.64
N THR A 174 -18.36 15.79 -24.34
CA THR A 174 -19.42 14.94 -23.77
C THR A 174 -18.88 13.59 -23.31
N VAL A 175 -18.04 12.97 -24.14
CA VAL A 175 -17.44 11.65 -23.83
C VAL A 175 -16.56 11.74 -22.59
N LEU A 176 -15.69 12.76 -22.49
CA LEU A 176 -14.82 12.95 -21.32
C LEU A 176 -15.63 13.21 -20.05
N ARG A 177 -16.64 14.08 -20.13
CA ARG A 177 -17.49 14.42 -18.99
C ARG A 177 -18.25 13.22 -18.47
N ASP A 178 -18.90 12.46 -19.36
CA ASP A 178 -19.68 11.29 -18.97
C ASP A 178 -18.77 10.16 -18.45
N SER A 179 -17.57 10.02 -19.01
CA SER A 179 -16.55 9.09 -18.49
C SER A 179 -16.12 9.44 -17.07
N LEU A 180 -15.84 10.72 -16.78
CA LEU A 180 -15.49 11.18 -15.43
C LEU A 180 -16.63 10.95 -14.44
N LYS A 181 -17.88 11.25 -14.84
CA LYS A 181 -19.07 11.00 -14.00
C LYS A 181 -19.29 9.52 -13.74
N TYR A 182 -19.15 8.67 -14.77
CA TYR A 182 -19.26 7.22 -14.62
C TYR A 182 -18.22 6.70 -13.62
N VAL A 183 -16.96 7.13 -13.75
CA VAL A 183 -15.89 6.78 -12.82
C VAL A 183 -16.20 7.23 -11.39
N GLU A 184 -16.67 8.46 -11.20
CA GLU A 184 -17.07 8.97 -9.88
C GLU A 184 -18.19 8.11 -9.26
N MET A 185 -19.21 7.76 -10.04
CA MET A 185 -20.31 6.90 -9.60
C MET A 185 -19.85 5.48 -9.25
N VAL A 186 -18.92 4.90 -10.02
CA VAL A 186 -18.29 3.60 -9.71
C VAL A 186 -17.50 3.70 -8.40
N CYS A 187 -16.75 4.79 -8.17
CA CYS A 187 -15.99 4.98 -6.94
C CYS A 187 -16.92 5.15 -5.71
N LYS A 188 -18.08 5.78 -5.89
CA LYS A 188 -19.14 5.87 -4.86
C LYS A 188 -19.89 4.55 -4.65
N GLY A 189 -19.65 3.52 -5.46
CA GLY A 189 -20.36 2.24 -5.40
C GLY A 189 -21.79 2.28 -5.95
N LEU A 190 -22.17 3.33 -6.69
CA LEU A 190 -23.48 3.48 -7.32
C LEU A 190 -23.60 2.69 -8.62
N LEU A 191 -22.46 2.43 -9.28
CA LEU A 191 -22.36 1.66 -10.51
C LEU A 191 -21.28 0.57 -10.38
N LYS A 192 -21.35 -0.45 -11.23
CA LYS A 192 -20.40 -1.57 -11.23
C LYS A 192 -19.23 -1.34 -12.18
#